data_AF-A0A9X8D6G8-F1
#
_entry.id   AF-A0A9X8D6G8-F1
#
_cell.length_a   1.000
_cell.length_b   1.000
_cell.length_c   1.000
_cell.angle_alpha   90.00
_cell.angle_beta   90.00
_cell.angle_gamma   90.00
#
_symmetry.space_group_name_H-M   'P 1'
#
loop_
_entity.id
_entity.type
_entity.pdbx_description
1 polymer ?
#
loop_
_entity_poly.entity_id
_entity_poly.type
_entity_poly.pdbx_seq_one_letter_code
_entity_poly.pdbx_strand_id
1 'polypeptide(L)'
;MKATLAAVLFTVTAVSAMAQSTPVGLWRNADDKTGEVKAEIRIAETNGALSGRIEKSLKKDTKPDATCDECSDDRKGKPITGLEIIRGGKKAEGKDVWEGGKILDPENGKEYRASFTPIDGGKKLEVRGYLGPFWRTQTWTRAQ
;
A
#
# COMPACT_ATOMS: atom_id res chain seq x y z
N MET A 1 -33.55 42.19 39.91
CA MET A 1 -32.28 42.09 39.16
C MET A 1 -32.40 40.87 38.24
N LYS A 2 -32.39 41.08 36.93
CA LYS A 2 -32.70 40.05 35.92
C LYS A 2 -31.44 39.20 35.68
N ALA A 3 -31.47 37.92 36.03
CA ALA A 3 -30.38 37.00 35.76
C ALA A 3 -30.43 36.57 34.28
N THR A 4 -29.49 37.05 33.48
CA THR A 4 -29.28 36.64 32.10
C THR A 4 -28.57 35.29 32.07
N LEU A 5 -29.28 34.22 31.72
CA LEU A 5 -28.71 32.92 31.38
C LEU A 5 -28.03 33.02 30.00
N ALA A 6 -26.69 33.04 29.98
CA ALA A 6 -25.92 32.89 28.76
C ALA A 6 -25.81 31.39 28.41
N ALA A 7 -26.56 30.96 27.40
CA ALA A 7 -26.43 29.61 26.83
C ALA A 7 -25.17 29.55 25.96
N VAL A 8 -24.15 28.81 26.41
CA VAL A 8 -22.96 28.50 25.61
C VAL A 8 -23.33 27.41 24.61
N LEU A 9 -23.50 27.80 23.34
CA LEU A 9 -23.72 26.87 22.23
C LEU A 9 -22.40 26.14 21.92
N PHE A 10 -22.27 24.88 22.35
CA PHE A 10 -21.17 24.00 21.95
C PHE A 10 -21.44 23.49 20.53
N THR A 11 -20.87 24.15 19.52
CA THR A 11 -20.88 23.65 18.13
C THR A 11 -19.88 22.50 18.01
N VAL A 12 -20.38 21.26 18.04
CA VAL A 12 -19.61 20.07 17.69
C VAL A 12 -19.44 20.06 16.17
N THR A 13 -18.31 20.58 15.67
CA THR A 13 -17.93 20.37 14.27
C THR A 13 -17.52 18.93 14.11
N ALA A 14 -18.40 18.10 13.55
CA ALA A 14 -18.07 16.75 13.12
C ALA A 14 -17.00 16.85 12.03
N VAL A 15 -15.76 16.47 12.36
CA VAL A 15 -14.70 16.32 11.37
C VAL A 15 -15.03 15.07 10.58
N SER A 16 -15.64 15.25 9.41
CA SER A 16 -15.83 14.16 8.44
C SER A 16 -14.47 13.56 8.13
N ALA A 17 -14.25 12.29 8.49
CA ALA A 17 -13.09 11.52 8.08
C ALA A 17 -13.17 11.35 6.56
N MET A 18 -12.61 12.31 5.82
CA MET A 18 -12.43 12.20 4.38
C MET A 18 -11.54 10.99 4.14
N ALA A 19 -12.04 10.00 3.41
CA ALA A 19 -11.22 8.87 2.98
C ALA A 19 -10.04 9.42 2.19
N GLN A 20 -8.83 9.33 2.75
CA GLN A 20 -7.65 9.88 2.12
C GLN A 20 -7.32 9.03 0.89
N SER A 21 -7.43 9.60 -0.31
CA SER A 21 -7.00 9.00 -1.57
C SER A 21 -5.47 8.93 -1.61
N THR A 22 -4.90 8.01 -0.83
CA THR A 22 -3.45 7.79 -0.71
C THR A 22 -3.13 6.29 -0.76
N PRO A 23 -1.96 5.90 -1.31
CA PRO A 23 -1.43 4.55 -1.18
C PRO A 23 -1.06 4.19 0.25
N VAL A 24 -0.92 5.16 1.16
CA VAL A 24 -0.58 4.88 2.57
C VAL A 24 -1.70 4.10 3.25
N GLY A 25 -1.33 3.01 3.91
CA GLY A 25 -2.25 2.11 4.60
C GLY A 25 -1.87 0.63 4.50
N LEU A 26 -2.77 -0.21 4.98
CA LEU A 26 -2.66 -1.67 4.87
C LEU A 26 -3.50 -2.16 3.69
N TRP A 27 -2.93 -3.03 2.87
CA TRP A 27 -3.54 -3.51 1.63
C TRP A 27 -3.44 -5.03 1.52
N ARG A 28 -4.46 -5.65 0.95
CA ARG A 28 -4.47 -7.05 0.55
C ARG A 28 -4.27 -7.16 -0.95
N ASN A 29 -3.23 -7.88 -1.36
CA ASN A 29 -3.06 -8.28 -2.75
C ASN A 29 -3.73 -9.65 -2.99
N ALA A 30 -4.20 -9.86 -4.21
CA ALA A 30 -4.82 -11.12 -4.62
C ALA A 30 -4.13 -11.67 -5.87
N ASP A 31 -4.18 -12.98 -6.05
CA ASP A 31 -3.83 -13.62 -7.31
C ASP A 31 -4.89 -13.29 -8.36
N ASP A 32 -4.46 -12.75 -9.51
CA ASP A 32 -5.38 -12.27 -10.54
C ASP A 32 -6.15 -13.41 -11.26
N LYS A 33 -5.71 -14.68 -11.10
CA LYS A 33 -6.37 -15.85 -11.71
C LYS A 33 -7.28 -16.56 -10.72
N THR A 34 -6.85 -16.74 -9.48
CA THR A 34 -7.59 -17.52 -8.48
C THR A 34 -8.42 -16.66 -7.54
N GLY A 35 -8.12 -15.36 -7.44
CA GLY A 35 -8.73 -14.45 -6.45
C GLY A 35 -8.24 -14.70 -5.02
N GLU A 36 -7.27 -15.59 -4.81
CA GLU A 36 -6.73 -15.90 -3.49
C GLU A 36 -5.94 -14.71 -2.95
N VAL A 37 -6.25 -14.31 -1.71
CA VAL A 37 -5.51 -13.24 -1.03
C VAL A 37 -4.14 -13.75 -0.63
N LYS A 38 -3.07 -13.09 -1.10
CA LYS A 38 -1.68 -13.56 -0.92
C LYS A 38 -1.04 -13.01 0.33
N ALA A 39 -1.17 -11.70 0.59
CA ALA A 39 -0.51 -11.03 1.70
C ALA A 39 -1.22 -9.74 2.12
N GLU A 40 -0.92 -9.29 3.34
CA GLU A 40 -1.16 -7.93 3.81
C GLU A 40 0.14 -7.13 3.71
N ILE A 41 0.08 -5.99 3.03
CA ILE A 41 1.21 -5.14 2.69
C ILE A 41 0.95 -3.76 3.27
N ARG A 42 1.82 -3.32 4.18
CA ARG A 42 1.75 -1.97 4.74
C ARG A 42 2.59 -1.02 3.92
N ILE A 43 1.95 0.03 3.41
CA ILE A 43 2.60 1.14 2.71
C ILE A 43 2.63 2.35 3.66
N ALA A 44 3.82 2.93 3.80
CA ALA A 44 4.06 4.19 4.49
C ALA A 44 4.72 5.19 3.52
N GLU A 45 4.71 6.46 3.88
CA GLU A 45 5.37 7.52 3.11
C GLU A 45 6.35 8.25 4.03
N THR A 46 7.55 8.50 3.54
CA THR A 46 8.59 9.25 4.27
C THR A 46 9.34 10.14 3.27
N ASN A 47 9.44 11.43 3.58
CA ASN A 47 10.06 12.43 2.69
C ASN A 47 9.46 12.42 1.27
N GLY A 48 8.14 12.21 1.17
CA GLY A 48 7.39 12.21 -0.08
C GLY A 48 7.57 10.96 -0.96
N ALA A 49 8.26 9.92 -0.46
CA ALA A 49 8.47 8.65 -1.15
C ALA A 49 7.80 7.50 -0.40
N LEU A 50 7.18 6.57 -1.14
CA LEU A 50 6.58 5.39 -0.54
C LEU A 50 7.62 4.34 -0.15
N SER A 51 7.29 3.60 0.89
CA SER A 51 7.94 2.38 1.33
C SER A 51 6.86 1.36 1.66
N GLY A 52 7.01 0.12 1.24
CA GLY A 52 6.01 -0.92 1.53
C GLY A 52 6.64 -2.24 1.97
N ARG A 53 6.05 -2.85 3.00
CA ARG A 53 6.53 -4.09 3.62
C ARG A 53 5.44 -5.12 3.71
N ILE A 54 5.80 -6.39 3.56
CA ILE A 54 4.89 -7.51 3.80
C ILE A 54 4.68 -7.61 5.32
N GLU A 55 3.48 -7.28 5.80
CA GLU A 55 3.15 -7.38 7.23
C GLU A 55 2.76 -8.81 7.59
N LYS A 56 2.04 -9.48 6.69
CA LYS A 56 1.58 -10.86 6.90
C LYS A 56 1.41 -11.58 5.57
N SER A 57 1.87 -12.83 5.48
CA SER A 57 1.46 -13.72 4.40
C SER A 57 0.14 -14.40 4.74
N LEU A 58 -0.76 -14.46 3.77
CA LEU A 58 -2.10 -15.04 3.92
C LEU A 58 -2.29 -16.35 3.15
N LYS A 59 -1.27 -16.80 2.40
CA LYS A 59 -1.31 -18.12 1.75
C LYS A 59 -1.25 -19.24 2.78
N LYS A 60 -2.06 -20.28 2.56
CA LYS A 60 -2.19 -21.44 3.45
C LYS A 60 -0.90 -22.25 3.63
N ASP A 61 -0.03 -22.21 2.63
CA ASP A 61 1.23 -22.97 2.56
C ASP A 61 2.46 -22.15 2.96
N THR A 62 2.27 -20.93 3.49
CA THR A 62 3.40 -20.10 3.88
C THR A 62 4.13 -20.70 5.07
N LYS A 63 5.43 -21.00 4.89
CA LYS A 63 6.32 -21.35 5.99
C LYS A 63 6.61 -20.10 6.84
N PRO A 64 6.53 -20.17 8.19
CA PRO A 64 6.78 -19.02 9.07
C PRO A 64 8.19 -18.41 8.92
N ASP A 65 9.15 -19.23 8.51
CA ASP A 65 10.56 -18.93 8.30
C ASP A 65 10.92 -18.73 6.83
N ALA A 66 9.92 -18.58 5.94
CA ALA A 66 10.16 -18.31 4.53
C ALA A 66 11.06 -17.07 4.37
N THR A 67 12.09 -17.19 3.55
CA THR A 67 13.01 -16.10 3.21
C THR A 67 12.97 -15.80 1.71
N CYS A 68 13.44 -14.63 1.28
CA CYS A 68 13.56 -14.32 -0.14
C CYS A 68 14.87 -14.89 -0.72
N ASP A 69 14.84 -16.16 -1.11
CA ASP A 69 16.01 -16.84 -1.68
C ASP A 69 16.33 -16.37 -3.11
N GLU A 70 15.28 -16.02 -3.88
CA GLU A 70 15.38 -15.54 -5.26
C GLU A 70 15.86 -14.09 -5.36
N CYS A 71 15.73 -13.31 -4.28
CA CYS A 71 16.21 -11.92 -4.25
C CYS A 71 17.72 -11.87 -4.52
N SER A 72 18.16 -10.83 -5.22
CA SER A 72 19.58 -10.66 -5.59
C SER A 72 20.24 -9.45 -4.92
N ASP A 73 19.49 -8.63 -4.21
CA ASP A 73 19.97 -7.41 -3.54
C ASP A 73 20.07 -7.58 -2.01
N ASP A 74 20.03 -6.47 -1.28
CA ASP A 74 20.07 -6.44 0.18
C ASP A 74 18.94 -7.24 0.85
N ARG A 75 17.93 -7.69 0.10
CA ARG A 75 16.80 -8.48 0.60
C ARG A 75 17.00 -9.99 0.50
N LYS A 76 18.09 -10.45 -0.13
CA LYS A 76 18.41 -11.88 -0.24
C LYS A 76 18.54 -12.54 1.13
N GLY A 77 17.85 -13.68 1.31
CA GLY A 77 17.87 -14.45 2.55
C GLY A 77 17.21 -13.76 3.75
N LYS A 78 16.56 -12.61 3.55
CA LYS A 78 15.76 -11.98 4.61
C LYS A 78 14.38 -12.64 4.71
N PRO A 79 13.79 -12.70 5.91
CA PRO A 79 12.43 -13.19 6.09
C PRO A 79 11.43 -12.46 5.19
N ILE A 80 10.50 -13.22 4.59
CA ILE A 80 9.40 -12.67 3.77
C ILE A 80 8.52 -11.74 4.61
N THR A 81 8.21 -12.14 5.84
CA THR A 81 7.52 -11.27 6.80
C THR A 81 8.44 -10.13 7.22
N GLY A 82 7.97 -8.89 7.04
CA GLY A 82 8.74 -7.67 7.25
C GLY A 82 9.57 -7.23 6.03
N LEU A 83 9.63 -8.03 4.97
CA LEU A 83 10.42 -7.71 3.78
C LEU A 83 9.90 -6.45 3.10
N GLU A 84 10.81 -5.52 2.81
CA GLU A 84 10.50 -4.31 2.04
C GLU A 84 10.41 -4.61 0.56
N ILE A 85 9.20 -4.57 0.02
CA ILE A 85 8.92 -4.88 -1.38
C ILE A 85 8.65 -3.63 -2.21
N ILE A 86 8.21 -2.52 -1.61
CA ILE A 86 7.99 -1.26 -2.34
C ILE A 86 9.04 -0.23 -1.90
N ARG A 87 9.68 0.41 -2.87
CA ARG A 87 10.67 1.47 -2.65
C ARG A 87 10.41 2.63 -3.61
N GLY A 88 10.42 3.86 -3.10
CA GLY A 88 10.22 5.06 -3.92
C GLY A 88 8.75 5.29 -4.24
N GLY A 89 8.45 5.94 -5.36
CA GLY A 89 7.08 6.32 -5.69
C GLY A 89 6.73 7.65 -5.02
N LYS A 90 6.63 8.70 -5.82
CA LYS A 90 6.29 10.05 -5.34
C LYS A 90 5.01 10.52 -6.00
N LYS A 91 4.20 11.28 -5.27
CA LYS A 91 2.96 11.84 -5.83
C LYS A 91 3.30 12.69 -7.05
N ALA A 92 2.69 12.37 -8.19
CA ALA A 92 2.79 13.19 -9.39
C ALA A 92 2.01 14.49 -9.19
N GLU A 93 2.57 15.60 -9.64
CA GLU A 93 1.96 16.92 -9.49
C GLU A 93 0.62 16.98 -10.22
N GLY A 94 -0.42 17.45 -9.51
CA GLY A 94 -1.78 17.57 -10.04
C GLY A 94 -2.50 16.24 -10.33
N LYS A 95 -1.96 15.08 -9.91
CA LYS A 95 -2.57 13.76 -10.15
C LYS A 95 -2.60 12.92 -8.89
N ASP A 96 -3.57 12.01 -8.81
CA ASP A 96 -3.66 11.01 -7.73
C ASP A 96 -2.97 9.70 -8.13
N VAL A 97 -1.71 9.82 -8.57
CA VAL A 97 -0.83 8.69 -8.87
C VAL A 97 0.55 8.93 -8.27
N TRP A 98 1.16 7.89 -7.73
CA TRP A 98 2.53 7.89 -7.24
C TRP A 98 3.40 7.15 -8.25
N GLU A 99 4.35 7.86 -8.85
CA GLU A 99 5.18 7.37 -9.97
C GLU A 99 6.66 7.31 -9.57
N GLY A 100 7.46 6.59 -10.37
CA GLY A 100 8.89 6.43 -10.11
C GLY A 100 9.20 5.50 -8.92
N GLY A 101 8.23 4.66 -8.55
CA GLY A 101 8.44 3.61 -7.55
C GLY A 101 8.98 2.34 -8.16
N LYS A 102 9.29 1.40 -7.28
CA LYS A 102 9.65 0.04 -7.63
C LYS A 102 8.93 -0.94 -6.73
N ILE A 103 8.64 -2.13 -7.26
CA ILE A 103 8.08 -3.24 -6.51
C ILE A 103 8.89 -4.52 -6.77
N LEU A 104 9.29 -5.20 -5.71
CA LEU A 104 9.94 -6.51 -5.74
C LEU A 104 8.88 -7.60 -5.61
N ASP A 105 8.95 -8.59 -6.49
CA ASP A 105 8.23 -9.85 -6.33
C ASP A 105 9.17 -10.88 -5.67
N PRO A 106 8.95 -11.24 -4.39
CA PRO A 106 9.80 -12.18 -3.70
C PRO A 106 9.72 -13.62 -4.23
N GLU A 107 8.70 -13.96 -5.04
CA GLU A 107 8.53 -15.31 -5.60
C GLU A 107 9.50 -15.58 -6.76
N ASN A 108 9.96 -14.53 -7.44
CA ASN A 108 10.92 -14.64 -8.55
C ASN A 108 12.13 -13.72 -8.39
N GLY A 109 12.22 -12.99 -7.28
CA GLY A 109 13.33 -12.11 -6.94
C GLY A 109 13.49 -10.87 -7.83
N LYS A 110 12.53 -10.60 -8.73
CA LYS A 110 12.64 -9.51 -9.70
C LYS A 110 12.01 -8.23 -9.18
N GLU A 111 12.70 -7.14 -9.45
CA GLU A 111 12.23 -5.79 -9.19
C GLU A 111 11.69 -5.15 -10.48
N TYR A 112 10.50 -4.57 -10.39
CA TYR A 112 9.81 -3.89 -11.49
C TYR A 112 9.67 -2.42 -11.16
N ARG A 113 9.72 -1.56 -12.18
CA ARG A 113 9.23 -0.17 -12.00
C ARG A 113 7.74 -0.23 -11.68
N ALA A 114 7.26 0.66 -10.82
CA ALA A 114 5.89 0.63 -10.36
C ALA A 114 5.26 2.02 -10.23
N SER A 115 3.95 2.08 -10.43
CA SER A 115 3.10 3.20 -10.06
C SER A 115 1.94 2.73 -9.18
N PHE A 116 1.47 3.63 -8.32
CA PHE A 116 0.43 3.34 -7.33
C PHE A 116 -0.67 4.39 -7.44
N THR A 117 -1.89 3.96 -7.77
CA THR A 117 -3.04 4.86 -8.00
C THR A 117 -4.18 4.45 -7.06
N PRO A 118 -4.48 5.25 -6.02
CA PRO A 118 -5.67 5.05 -5.22
C PRO A 118 -6.92 5.25 -6.09
N ILE A 119 -7.83 4.29 -6.06
CA ILE A 119 -9.11 4.36 -6.79
C ILE A 119 -10.26 4.08 -5.83
N ASP A 120 -11.50 4.27 -6.28
CA ASP A 120 -12.70 3.99 -5.48
C ASP A 120 -12.66 4.71 -4.12
N GLY A 121 -12.31 6.00 -4.14
CA GLY A 121 -12.18 6.84 -2.94
C GLY A 121 -11.12 6.33 -1.94
N GLY A 122 -10.09 5.64 -2.42
CA GLY A 122 -9.02 5.09 -1.59
C GLY A 122 -9.32 3.72 -0.98
N LYS A 123 -10.44 3.08 -1.35
CA LYS A 123 -10.77 1.70 -0.93
C LYS A 123 -9.98 0.63 -1.68
N LYS A 124 -9.49 0.98 -2.86
CA LYS A 124 -8.68 0.11 -3.72
C LYS A 124 -7.41 0.84 -4.16
N LEU A 125 -6.38 0.06 -4.44
CA LEU A 125 -5.12 0.55 -4.96
C LEU A 125 -4.79 -0.18 -6.25
N GLU A 126 -4.69 0.55 -7.35
CA GLU A 126 -4.13 0.02 -8.57
C GLU A 126 -2.60 0.04 -8.46
N VAL A 127 -1.98 -1.14 -8.50
CA VAL A 127 -0.54 -1.33 -8.48
C VAL A 127 -0.11 -1.82 -9.86
N ARG A 128 0.57 -0.97 -10.61
CA ARG A 128 1.02 -1.28 -11.96
C ARG A 128 2.52 -1.49 -11.99
N GLY A 129 2.96 -2.68 -12.38
CA GLY A 129 4.36 -3.03 -12.58
C GLY A 129 4.74 -3.01 -14.06
N TYR A 130 5.93 -2.50 -14.38
CA TYR A 130 6.42 -2.33 -15.74
C TYR A 130 7.71 -3.12 -15.97
N LEU A 131 7.80 -3.76 -17.14
CA LEU A 131 8.99 -4.40 -17.69
C LEU A 131 9.20 -3.92 -19.12
N GLY A 132 10.11 -2.95 -19.30
CA GLY A 132 10.28 -2.28 -20.61
C GLY A 132 8.98 -1.59 -21.06
N PRO A 133 8.48 -1.86 -22.29
CA PRO A 133 7.21 -1.33 -22.78
C PRO A 133 5.98 -2.11 -22.30
N PHE A 134 6.18 -3.27 -21.64
CA PHE A 134 5.09 -4.11 -21.14
C PHE A 134 4.74 -3.75 -19.71
N TRP A 135 3.48 -3.90 -19.34
CA TRP A 135 3.02 -3.70 -17.96
C TRP A 135 1.99 -4.74 -17.55
N ARG A 136 1.84 -4.90 -16.24
CA ARG A 136 0.72 -5.60 -15.61
C ARG A 136 0.17 -4.75 -14.48
N THR A 137 -1.12 -4.86 -14.27
CA THR A 137 -1.84 -4.13 -13.23
C THR A 137 -2.53 -5.11 -12.31
N GLN A 138 -2.35 -4.91 -11.01
CA GLN A 138 -3.11 -5.59 -9.96
C GLN A 138 -3.96 -4.58 -9.22
N THR A 139 -5.12 -5.01 -8.73
CA THR A 139 -5.95 -4.19 -7.85
C THR A 139 -5.93 -4.77 -6.45
N TRP A 140 -5.37 -4.01 -5.52
CA TRP A 140 -5.33 -4.38 -4.11
C TRP A 140 -6.53 -3.76 -3.39
N THR A 141 -7.03 -4.46 -2.37
CA THR A 141 -8.13 -3.99 -1.53
C THR A 141 -7.59 -3.50 -0.20
N ARG A 142 -8.14 -2.40 0.32
CA ARG A 142 -7.72 -1.88 1.62
C ARG A 142 -8.09 -2.91 2.69
N ALA A 143 -7.14 -3.29 3.53
CA ALA A 143 -7.40 -4.12 4.69
C ALA A 143 -8.10 -3.25 5.76
N GLN A 144 -9.23 -3.74 6.27
CA GLN A 144 -10.00 -3.09 7.34
C GLN A 144 -9.50 -3.54 8.71
#